data_AF-A0A7C4WN13-F1
#
_entry.id   AF-A0A7C4WN13-F1
#
_cell.length_a   1.000
_cell.length_b   1.000
_cell.length_c   1.000
_cell.angle_alpha   90.00
_cell.angle_beta   90.00
_cell.angle_gamma   90.00
#
_symmetry.space_group_name_H-M   'P 1'
#
loop_
_entity.id
_entity.type
_entity.pdbx_description
1 polymer ?
#
loop_
_entity_poly.entity_id
_entity_poly.type
_entity_poly.pdbx_seq_one_letter_code
_entity_poly.pdbx_strand_id
1 'polypeptide(L)'
;MELKEYLLNTGKEMDFPFEVIEESMGAESFEFTVNGCPYGYNRPNQARACEAAMEMDRVLFRLLGGELTVLDAAPQGVEKCRILLRHRK
;
A
#
# COMPACT_ATOMS: atom_id res chain seq x y z
N MET A 1 -17.05 -4.21 -6.11
CA MET A 1 -15.67 -4.69 -6.30
C MET A 1 -15.05 -4.75 -4.93
N GLU A 2 -14.51 -5.89 -4.56
CA GLU A 2 -13.83 -6.06 -3.28
C GLU A 2 -12.55 -5.19 -3.28
N LEU A 3 -12.17 -4.60 -2.13
CA LEU A 3 -11.02 -3.70 -2.03
C LEU A 3 -9.71 -4.36 -2.47
N LYS A 4 -9.59 -5.67 -2.19
CA LYS A 4 -8.50 -6.55 -2.63
C LYS A 4 -8.46 -6.68 -4.15
N GLU A 5 -9.60 -6.92 -4.81
CA GLU A 5 -9.69 -6.97 -6.27
C GLU A 5 -9.26 -5.65 -6.91
N TYR A 6 -9.69 -4.51 -6.35
CA TYR A 6 -9.30 -3.20 -6.85
C TYR A 6 -7.78 -2.99 -6.80
N LEU A 7 -7.15 -3.31 -5.65
CA LEU A 7 -5.70 -3.19 -5.50
C LEU A 7 -4.95 -4.08 -6.51
N LEU A 8 -5.35 -5.35 -6.62
CA LEU A 8 -4.70 -6.31 -7.51
C LEU A 8 -4.86 -5.94 -8.98
N ASN A 9 -6.02 -5.42 -9.38
CA ASN A 9 -6.24 -4.93 -10.74
C ASN A 9 -5.40 -3.68 -11.02
N THR A 10 -5.35 -2.73 -10.10
CA THR A 10 -4.54 -1.51 -10.23
C THR A 10 -3.06 -1.85 -10.40
N GLY A 11 -2.52 -2.76 -9.60
CA GLY A 11 -1.11 -3.19 -9.73
C GLY A 11 -0.81 -3.82 -11.09
N LYS A 12 -1.76 -4.59 -11.67
CA LYS A 12 -1.61 -5.14 -13.02
C LYS A 12 -1.68 -4.06 -14.10
N GLU A 13 -2.61 -3.12 -13.99
CA GLU A 13 -2.77 -2.01 -14.95
C GLU A 13 -1.55 -1.08 -14.96
N MET A 14 -0.87 -0.93 -13.82
CA MET A 14 0.35 -0.15 -13.68
C MET A 14 1.63 -0.87 -14.15
N ASP A 15 1.54 -2.15 -14.55
CA ASP A 15 2.70 -3.03 -14.74
C ASP A 15 3.62 -3.06 -13.50
N PHE A 16 3.00 -2.99 -12.32
CA PHE A 16 3.67 -2.93 -11.02
C PHE A 16 2.93 -3.84 -10.01
N PRO A 17 3.09 -5.16 -10.11
CA PRO A 17 2.32 -6.10 -9.32
C PRO A 17 2.69 -6.02 -7.82
N PHE A 18 1.67 -5.98 -6.97
CA PHE A 18 1.82 -6.05 -5.51
C PHE A 18 1.86 -7.51 -5.05
N GLU A 19 2.72 -7.80 -4.07
CA GLU A 19 2.83 -9.14 -3.47
C GLU A 19 1.98 -9.20 -2.20
N VAL A 20 0.88 -9.96 -2.21
CA VAL A 20 0.06 -10.17 -1.01
C VAL A 20 0.76 -11.19 -0.09
N ILE A 21 0.96 -10.85 1.18
CA ILE A 21 1.78 -11.63 2.13
C ILE A 21 0.95 -12.74 2.84
N GLU A 22 -0.33 -12.92 2.48
CA GLU A 22 -1.38 -13.71 3.16
C GLU A 22 -2.24 -12.93 4.19
N GLU A 23 -3.49 -13.39 4.37
CA GLU A 23 -4.59 -12.82 5.17
C GLU A 23 -4.34 -12.92 6.68
N SER A 24 -3.39 -12.17 7.21
CA SER A 24 -2.92 -12.36 8.59
C SER A 24 -3.71 -11.63 9.69
N MET A 25 -4.86 -11.00 9.41
CA MET A 25 -5.64 -10.31 10.46
C MET A 25 -7.17 -10.51 10.42
N GLY A 26 -7.69 -11.41 9.58
CA GLY A 26 -9.12 -11.74 9.44
C GLY A 26 -9.72 -11.39 8.07
N ALA A 27 -10.97 -11.75 7.82
CA ALA A 27 -11.65 -11.62 6.51
C ALA A 27 -11.80 -10.18 5.99
N GLU A 28 -11.51 -9.17 6.83
CA GLU A 28 -11.70 -7.76 6.53
C GLU A 28 -10.36 -7.01 6.38
N SER A 29 -9.23 -7.71 6.31
CA SER A 29 -7.93 -7.06 6.20
C SER A 29 -6.88 -7.95 5.56
N PHE A 30 -5.94 -7.33 4.84
CA PHE A 30 -4.81 -8.04 4.25
C PHE A 30 -3.56 -7.16 4.21
N GLU A 31 -2.39 -7.80 4.35
CA GLU A 31 -1.09 -7.17 4.15
C GLU A 31 -0.55 -7.44 2.75
N PHE A 32 0.16 -6.46 2.20
CA PHE A 32 0.87 -6.59 0.95
C PHE A 32 2.20 -5.85 0.99
N THR A 33 3.15 -6.36 0.22
CA THR A 33 4.43 -5.72 -0.07
C THR A 33 4.40 -5.02 -1.42
N VAL A 34 5.10 -3.89 -1.46
CA VAL A 34 5.40 -3.14 -2.68
C VAL A 34 6.90 -3.30 -2.95
N ASN A 35 7.23 -4.05 -4.01
CA ASN A 35 8.61 -4.37 -4.39
C ASN A 35 9.28 -3.18 -5.08
N GLY A 36 9.89 -2.29 -4.29
CA GLY A 36 10.38 -1.00 -4.76
C GLY A 36 9.26 0.05 -4.79
N CYS A 37 9.64 1.32 -4.78
CA CYS A 37 8.65 2.40 -4.81
C CYS A 37 8.31 2.77 -6.27
N PRO A 38 7.03 2.76 -6.70
CA PRO A 38 6.65 3.19 -8.06
C PRO A 38 7.01 4.65 -8.33
N TYR A 39 7.14 5.46 -7.28
CA TYR A 39 7.56 6.85 -7.33
C TYR A 39 9.08 7.05 -7.12
N GLY A 40 9.85 5.97 -6.93
CA GLY A 40 11.30 6.01 -6.76
C GLY A 40 11.79 6.52 -5.39
N TYR A 41 10.93 6.56 -4.37
CA TYR A 41 11.33 6.98 -3.01
C TYR A 41 12.08 5.85 -2.28
N ASN A 42 13.38 6.03 -2.07
CA ASN A 42 14.25 5.06 -1.40
C ASN A 42 15.31 5.70 -0.49
N ARG A 43 15.20 7.01 -0.22
CA ARG A 43 16.16 7.76 0.62
C ARG A 43 15.45 8.50 1.76
N PRO A 44 16.09 8.67 2.92
CA PRO A 44 15.50 9.39 4.06
C PRO A 44 15.03 10.81 3.75
N ASN A 45 15.75 11.54 2.89
CA ASN A 45 15.36 12.91 2.50
C ASN A 45 14.11 12.98 1.61
N GLN A 46 13.61 11.83 1.12
CA GLN A 46 12.36 11.73 0.36
C GLN A 46 11.16 11.38 1.24
N ALA A 47 11.34 11.18 2.56
CA ALA A 47 10.28 10.73 3.46
C ALA A 47 9.01 11.61 3.41
N ARG A 48 9.17 12.95 3.33
CA ARG A 48 8.01 13.86 3.21
C ARG A 48 7.25 13.69 1.89
N ALA A 49 7.95 13.48 0.78
CA ALA A 49 7.32 13.26 -0.52
C ALA A 49 6.62 11.91 -0.57
N CYS A 50 7.27 10.87 -0.02
CA CYS A 50 6.67 9.55 0.14
C CYS A 50 5.40 9.62 0.99
N GLU A 51 5.43 10.32 2.13
CA GLU A 51 4.26 10.45 3.01
C GLU A 51 3.11 11.20 2.32
N ALA A 52 3.41 12.26 1.56
CA ALA A 52 2.40 12.98 0.79
C ALA A 52 1.77 12.09 -0.30
N ALA A 53 2.57 11.25 -0.98
CA ALA A 53 2.06 10.27 -1.93
C ALA A 53 1.15 9.24 -1.25
N MET A 54 1.60 8.69 -0.11
CA MET A 54 0.79 7.73 0.65
C MET A 54 -0.50 8.35 1.19
N GLU A 55 -0.54 9.65 1.50
CA GLU A 55 -1.78 10.30 1.93
C GLU A 55 -2.82 10.35 0.81
N MET A 56 -2.40 10.53 -0.44
CA MET A 56 -3.32 10.42 -1.59
C MET A 56 -3.92 9.02 -1.68
N ASP A 57 -3.10 7.98 -1.51
CA ASP A 57 -3.56 6.58 -1.49
C ASP A 57 -4.51 6.34 -0.30
N ARG A 58 -4.21 6.85 0.89
CA ARG A 58 -5.10 6.75 2.07
C ARG A 58 -6.45 7.40 1.82
N VAL A 59 -6.50 8.57 1.16
CA VAL A 59 -7.74 9.23 0.78
C VAL A 59 -8.52 8.38 -0.22
N LEU A 60 -7.87 7.84 -1.25
CA LEU A 60 -8.49 6.98 -2.24
C LEU A 60 -9.11 5.72 -1.60
N PHE A 61 -8.33 4.98 -0.81
CA PHE A 61 -8.84 3.77 -0.15
C PHE A 61 -9.94 4.09 0.86
N ARG A 62 -9.89 5.25 1.54
CA ARG A 62 -10.99 5.70 2.42
C ARG A 62 -12.30 5.91 1.65
N LEU A 63 -12.24 6.49 0.46
CA LEU A 63 -13.42 6.66 -0.41
C LEU A 63 -13.98 5.31 -0.90
N LEU A 64 -13.14 4.29 -0.99
CA LEU A 64 -13.52 2.91 -1.33
C LEU A 64 -13.97 2.09 -0.11
N GLY A 65 -14.14 2.71 1.06
CA GLY A 65 -14.55 2.02 2.29
C GLY A 65 -13.42 1.24 2.95
N GLY A 66 -12.16 1.61 2.72
CA GLY A 66 -10.98 1.01 3.31
C GLY A 66 -10.19 1.93 4.23
N GLU A 67 -9.16 1.40 4.87
CA GLU A 67 -8.19 2.12 5.68
C GLU A 67 -6.79 1.55 5.41
N LEU A 68 -5.90 2.39 4.87
CA LEU A 68 -4.52 2.04 4.53
C LEU A 68 -3.57 2.48 5.64
N THR A 69 -2.77 1.55 6.14
CA THR A 69 -1.70 1.78 7.12
C THR A 69 -0.37 1.35 6.53
N VAL A 70 0.62 2.25 6.52
CA VAL A 70 2.00 1.91 6.12
C VAL A 70 2.71 1.38 7.36
N LEU A 71 3.14 0.13 7.32
CA LEU A 71 3.85 -0.55 8.42
C LEU A 71 5.36 -0.31 8.31
N ASP A 72 5.90 -0.49 7.11
CA ASP A 72 7.31 -0.29 6.79
C ASP A 72 7.42 0.50 5.47
N ALA A 73 8.35 1.45 5.37
CA ALA A 73 8.51 2.29 4.17
C ALA A 73 9.97 2.41 3.72
N ALA A 74 10.24 2.27 2.41
CA ALA A 74 11.60 2.27 1.86
C ALA A 74 12.47 3.49 2.28
N PRO A 75 11.95 4.73 2.42
CA PRO A 75 12.73 5.84 2.99
C PRO A 75 13.29 5.63 4.41
N GLN A 76 12.77 4.65 5.15
CA GLN A 76 13.26 4.24 6.49
C GLN A 76 14.37 3.18 6.42
N GLY A 77 14.80 2.79 5.22
CA GLY A 77 15.91 1.84 5.02
C GLY A 77 15.49 0.39 4.84
N VAL A 78 14.20 0.09 4.74
CA VAL A 78 13.71 -1.25 4.38
C VAL A 78 13.74 -1.46 2.86
N GLU A 79 13.90 -2.71 2.43
CA GLU A 79 13.96 -3.07 1.01
C GLU A 79 12.60 -3.00 0.31
N LYS A 80 11.53 -3.37 1.04
CA LYS A 80 10.15 -3.41 0.54
C LYS A 80 9.25 -2.62 1.48
N CYS A 81 8.31 -1.85 0.94
CA CYS A 81 7.27 -1.26 1.77
C CYS A 81 6.29 -2.36 2.18
N ARG A 82 5.85 -2.36 3.43
CA ARG A 82 4.78 -3.22 3.94
C ARG A 82 3.58 -2.37 4.28
N ILE A 83 2.43 -2.74 3.75
CA ILE A 83 1.19 -1.98 3.88
C ILE A 83 0.08 -2.92 4.32
N LEU A 84 -0.72 -2.45 5.26
CA LEU A 84 -1.93 -3.10 5.74
C LEU A 84 -3.14 -2.34 5.24
N LEU A 85 -4.07 -3.06 4.61
CA LEU A 85 -5.35 -2.52 4.18
C LEU A 85 -6.48 -3.21 4.95
N ARG A 86 -7.37 -2.42 5.55
CA ARG A 86 -8.56 -2.91 6.28
C ARG A 86 -9.83 -2.38 5.64
N HIS A 87 -10.89 -3.16 5.61
CA HIS A 87 -12.24 -2.69 5.30
C HIS A 87 -12.81 -1.92 6.49
N ARG A 88 -13.47 -0.79 6.21
CA ARG A 88 -14.32 -0.10 7.18
C ARG A 88 -15.75 -0.62 7.02
N LYS A 89 -16.32 -1.09 8.14
CA LYS A 89 -17.76 -1.38 8.24
C LYS A 89 -18.60 -0.11 8.16
#